data_AF-A0A9P5ZWT8-F1
#
_entry.id   AF-A0A9P5ZWT8-F1
#
_cell.length_a   1.000
_cell.length_b   1.000
_cell.length_c   1.000
_cell.angle_alpha   90.00
_cell.angle_beta   90.00
_cell.angle_gamma   90.00
#
_symmetry.space_group_name_H-M   'P 1'
#
loop_
_entity.id
_entity.type
_entity.pdbx_description
1 polymer ?
#
loop_
_entity_poly.entity_id
_entity_poly.type
_entity_poly.pdbx_seq_one_letter_code
_entity_poly.pdbx_strand_id
1 'polypeptide(L)'
;MGLAAPDLSVAKGLISIPHSIALCATVFRSYERWRMGRLWWDDYWAMIALFFDILNWLAFLLRPPNGSGERFLSIASRVGISWVGLMCFPLTVWSARISIGVSSVRILPPGGMMRKVAFYMNVLFGLMCAGLLIYRGYSCGHDSSWHRNPGVQCFFPHNVGVYNLTTDIIADIMLIAIPLKMLWNVKLPYNLRPVVLSVFAASIFTTLASIVYVAFMFGARGWGLRLGILVTIMSHLEATTALIVCNLLVLVTHFYRVYRNGQDIESYYPSSRSQPPSHELRTQHITGIPRRSGVGRYINTNQGQTITASVHFTEVTGDISLGSDYYYDSSISGGTLAGEKSTQLPPSTQ
;
A
#
# COMPACT_ATOMS: atom_id res chain seq x y z
N MET A 1 17.15 37.40 -13.76
CA MET A 1 18.31 36.48 -13.72
C MET A 1 17.98 35.26 -14.56
N GLY A 2 18.79 34.93 -15.57
CA GLY A 2 18.58 33.73 -16.37
C GLY A 2 19.16 32.51 -15.66
N LEU A 3 18.31 31.54 -15.30
CA LEU A 3 18.77 30.24 -14.84
C LEU A 3 19.51 29.53 -15.99
N ALA A 4 20.80 29.25 -15.81
CA ALA A 4 21.54 28.42 -16.74
C ALA A 4 20.92 27.02 -16.74
N ALA A 5 20.44 26.56 -17.90
CA ALA A 5 19.91 25.21 -18.03
C ALA A 5 21.03 24.20 -17.72
N PRO A 6 20.81 23.23 -16.81
CA PRO A 6 21.84 22.26 -16.45
C PRO A 6 22.21 21.39 -17.66
N ASP A 7 23.48 21.03 -17.76
CA ASP A 7 23.91 20.05 -18.78
C ASP A 7 23.18 18.72 -18.54
N LEU A 8 22.69 18.11 -19.62
CA LEU A 8 21.95 16.86 -19.58
C LEU A 8 22.83 15.72 -19.04
N SER A 9 24.14 15.73 -19.32
CA SER A 9 25.08 14.73 -18.80
C SER A 9 25.17 14.78 -17.27
N VAL A 10 25.31 15.99 -16.73
CA VAL A 10 25.31 16.24 -15.28
C VAL A 10 23.96 15.87 -14.65
N ALA A 11 22.85 16.24 -15.30
CA ALA A 11 21.51 15.89 -14.84
C ALA A 11 21.27 14.37 -14.75
N LYS A 12 21.74 13.59 -15.75
CA LYS A 12 21.71 12.12 -15.72
C LYS A 12 22.52 11.54 -14.57
N GLY A 13 23.71 12.08 -14.30
CA GLY A 13 24.53 11.67 -13.15
C GLY A 13 23.82 11.92 -11.82
N LEU A 14 23.32 13.14 -11.61
CA LEU A 14 22.62 13.53 -10.37
C LEU A 14 21.35 12.72 -10.10
N ILE A 15 20.54 12.45 -11.13
CA ILE A 15 19.28 11.69 -11.01
C ILE A 15 19.50 10.18 -10.79
N SER A 16 20.62 9.65 -11.27
CA SER A 16 20.94 8.23 -11.08
C SER A 16 21.16 7.84 -9.61
N ILE A 17 21.55 8.80 -8.76
CA ILE A 17 21.77 8.58 -7.33
C ILE A 17 20.45 8.22 -6.59
N PRO A 18 19.39 9.07 -6.59
CA PRO A 18 18.14 8.74 -5.89
C PRO A 18 17.41 7.54 -6.49
N HIS A 19 17.48 7.28 -7.81
CA HIS A 19 16.94 6.03 -8.39
C HIS A 19 17.66 4.80 -7.85
N SER A 20 19.01 4.84 -7.76
CA SER A 20 19.78 3.73 -7.19
C SER A 20 19.42 3.48 -5.72
N ILE A 21 19.21 4.54 -4.93
CA ILE A 21 18.77 4.43 -3.53
C ILE A 21 17.34 3.83 -3.46
N ALA A 22 16.41 4.31 -4.28
CA ALA A 22 15.05 3.80 -4.35
C ALA A 22 14.98 2.31 -4.74
N LEU A 23 15.80 1.90 -5.73
CA LEU A 23 15.95 0.51 -6.16
C LEU A 23 16.49 -0.36 -5.03
N CYS A 24 17.62 0.01 -4.42
CA CYS A 24 18.21 -0.74 -3.32
C CYS A 24 17.25 -0.86 -2.13
N ALA A 25 16.52 0.21 -1.78
CA ALA A 25 15.53 0.19 -0.70
C ALA A 25 14.37 -0.77 -1.00
N THR A 26 13.85 -0.77 -2.24
CA THR A 26 12.74 -1.64 -2.65
C THR A 26 13.14 -3.11 -2.74
N VAL A 27 14.35 -3.39 -3.25
CA VAL A 27 14.91 -4.75 -3.30
C VAL A 27 15.17 -5.28 -1.89
N PHE A 28 15.78 -4.49 -1.00
CA PHE A 28 16.00 -4.86 0.40
C PHE A 28 14.68 -5.15 1.12
N ARG A 29 13.69 -4.26 0.98
CA ARG A 29 12.34 -4.44 1.52
C ARG A 29 11.74 -5.78 1.08
N SER A 30 11.80 -6.06 -0.22
CA SER A 30 11.21 -7.26 -0.83
C SER A 30 11.92 -8.54 -0.38
N TYR A 31 13.26 -8.51 -0.33
CA TYR A 31 14.08 -9.62 0.15
C TYR A 31 13.77 -9.96 1.62
N GLU A 32 13.71 -8.97 2.51
CA GLU A 32 13.38 -9.18 3.92
C GLU A 32 11.97 -9.76 4.11
N ARG A 33 10.98 -9.25 3.36
CA ARG A 33 9.60 -9.75 3.40
C ARG A 33 9.47 -11.17 2.85
N TRP A 34 10.17 -11.49 1.77
CA TRP A 34 10.25 -12.84 1.21
C TRP A 34 10.92 -13.81 2.17
N ARG A 35 12.08 -13.46 2.73
CA ARG A 35 12.81 -14.26 3.72
C ARG A 35 11.99 -14.56 4.97
N MET A 36 11.15 -13.61 5.41
CA MET A 36 10.24 -13.80 6.54
C MET A 36 8.96 -14.57 6.20
N GLY A 37 8.70 -14.91 4.93
CA GLY A 37 7.43 -15.51 4.50
C GLY A 37 6.22 -14.58 4.68
N ARG A 38 6.42 -13.26 4.76
CA ARG A 38 5.38 -12.25 5.03
C ARG A 38 5.15 -11.29 3.87
N LEU A 39 5.27 -11.77 2.63
CA LEU A 39 4.90 -11.02 1.42
C LEU A 39 3.40 -10.71 1.43
N TRP A 40 3.04 -9.45 1.23
CA TRP A 40 1.66 -8.97 1.19
C TRP A 40 1.41 -8.11 -0.05
N TRP A 41 0.13 -7.82 -0.33
CA TRP A 41 -0.29 -6.98 -1.46
C TRP A 41 0.42 -5.62 -1.55
N ASP A 42 0.83 -5.03 -0.42
CA ASP A 42 1.55 -3.76 -0.40
C ASP A 42 3.00 -3.87 -0.91
N ASP A 43 3.66 -5.01 -0.73
CA ASP A 43 4.96 -5.31 -1.35
C ASP A 43 4.84 -5.46 -2.89
N TYR A 44 3.73 -6.01 -3.37
CA TYR A 44 3.45 -6.11 -4.82
C TYR A 44 3.28 -4.72 -5.46
N TRP A 45 2.55 -3.81 -4.80
CA TRP A 45 2.43 -2.41 -5.26
C TRP A 45 3.76 -1.65 -5.22
N ALA A 46 4.63 -1.93 -4.24
CA ALA A 46 5.99 -1.36 -4.21
C ALA A 46 6.84 -1.86 -5.39
N MET A 47 6.74 -3.15 -5.76
CA MET A 47 7.43 -3.70 -6.92
C MET A 47 6.87 -3.18 -8.26
N ILE A 48 5.56 -2.94 -8.36
CA ILE A 48 4.95 -2.24 -9.51
C ILE A 48 5.50 -0.81 -9.62
N ALA A 49 5.57 -0.08 -8.51
CA ALA A 49 6.12 1.27 -8.48
C ALA A 49 7.59 1.31 -8.96
N LEU A 50 8.41 0.35 -8.50
CA LEU A 50 9.80 0.17 -8.94
C LEU A 50 9.89 -0.16 -10.44
N PHE A 51 9.03 -1.04 -10.96
CA PHE A 51 9.03 -1.38 -12.38
C PHE A 51 8.80 -0.15 -13.27
N PHE A 52 7.79 0.67 -12.95
CA PHE A 52 7.55 1.92 -13.68
C PHE A 52 8.65 2.96 -13.46
N ASP A 53 9.30 2.98 -12.29
CA ASP A 53 10.42 3.88 -12.03
C ASP A 53 11.65 3.53 -12.88
N ILE A 54 11.96 2.23 -13.03
CA ILE A 54 13.03 1.75 -13.91
C ILE A 54 12.75 2.12 -15.37
N LEU A 55 11.51 1.97 -15.84
CA LEU A 55 11.11 2.38 -17.20
C LEU A 55 11.26 3.89 -17.40
N ASN A 56 10.82 4.70 -16.42
CA ASN A 56 10.95 6.15 -16.44
C ASN A 56 12.42 6.59 -16.44
N TRP A 57 13.25 6.00 -15.57
CA TRP A 57 14.67 6.29 -15.46
C TRP A 57 15.42 5.92 -16.75
N LEU A 58 15.15 4.74 -17.31
CA LEU A 58 15.74 4.31 -18.58
C LEU A 58 15.34 5.26 -19.74
N ALA A 59 14.08 5.67 -19.81
CA ALA A 59 13.61 6.65 -20.78
C ALA A 59 14.39 7.99 -20.67
N PHE A 60 14.67 8.46 -19.44
CA PHE A 60 15.49 9.65 -19.22
C PHE A 60 16.97 9.46 -19.60
N LEU A 61 17.56 8.30 -19.29
CA LEU A 61 18.93 7.98 -19.69
C LEU A 61 19.09 7.89 -21.22
N LEU A 62 18.05 7.42 -21.93
CA LEU A 62 18.02 7.35 -23.41
C LEU A 62 17.74 8.70 -24.10
N ARG A 63 17.31 9.74 -23.38
CA ARG A 63 17.06 11.06 -23.97
C ARG A 63 18.36 11.67 -24.52
N PRO A 64 18.44 12.05 -25.81
CA PRO A 64 19.65 12.61 -26.39
C PRO A 64 19.86 14.09 -26.00
N PRO A 65 21.10 14.60 -26.02
CA PRO A 65 21.39 16.03 -25.86
C PRO A 65 20.68 16.91 -26.91
N ASN A 66 20.37 18.14 -26.52
CA ASN A 66 19.78 19.13 -27.41
C ASN A 66 20.71 19.39 -28.60
N GLY A 67 20.18 19.28 -29.82
CA GLY A 67 20.93 19.50 -31.07
C GLY A 67 21.67 18.27 -31.62
N SER A 68 21.86 17.20 -30.85
CA SER A 68 22.44 15.94 -31.38
C SER A 68 21.41 14.83 -31.63
N GLY A 69 20.18 14.99 -31.13
CA GLY A 69 19.15 13.96 -31.18
C GLY A 69 18.87 13.35 -32.57
N GLU A 70 18.90 14.14 -33.63
CA GLU A 70 18.68 13.66 -35.01
C GLU A 70 19.77 12.70 -35.52
N ARG A 71 20.98 12.75 -34.94
CA ARG A 71 22.09 11.85 -35.31
C ARG A 71 22.02 10.49 -34.62
N PHE A 72 21.26 10.39 -33.51
CA PHE A 72 21.29 9.21 -32.63
C PHE A 72 19.94 8.51 -32.49
N LEU A 73 18.81 9.23 -32.57
CA LEU A 73 17.46 8.64 -32.45
C LEU A 73 16.47 9.28 -33.43
N SER A 74 15.70 8.43 -34.12
CA SER A 74 14.55 8.87 -34.91
C SER A 74 13.54 9.65 -34.05
N ILE A 75 12.86 10.61 -34.67
CA ILE A 75 11.85 11.43 -34.00
C ILE A 75 10.73 10.58 -33.37
N ALA A 76 10.35 9.47 -34.00
CA ALA A 76 9.37 8.52 -33.47
C ALA A 76 9.86 7.88 -32.15
N SER A 77 11.13 7.48 -32.06
CA SER A 77 11.74 6.94 -30.84
C SER A 77 11.78 7.98 -29.72
N ARG A 78 12.10 9.24 -30.05
CA ARG A 78 12.11 10.36 -29.09
C ARG A 78 10.72 10.68 -28.56
N VAL A 79 9.69 10.62 -29.42
CA VAL A 79 8.28 10.72 -29.03
C VAL A 79 7.90 9.58 -28.11
N GLY A 80 8.25 8.33 -28.45
CA GLY A 80 8.01 7.15 -27.61
C GLY A 80 8.64 7.25 -26.22
N ILE A 81 9.91 7.66 -26.13
CA ILE A 81 10.60 7.92 -24.86
C ILE A 81 9.84 8.94 -23.99
N SER A 82 9.34 10.02 -24.58
CA SER A 82 8.55 11.02 -23.84
C SER A 82 7.17 10.51 -23.43
N TRP A 83 6.53 9.60 -24.19
CA TRP A 83 5.31 8.90 -23.77
C TRP A 83 5.57 7.92 -22.60
N VAL A 84 6.70 7.21 -22.60
CA VAL A 84 7.08 6.34 -21.48
C VAL A 84 7.22 7.15 -20.20
N GLY A 85 7.97 8.26 -20.22
CA GLY A 85 8.10 9.14 -19.05
C GLY A 85 6.78 9.76 -18.61
N LEU A 86 5.94 10.20 -19.56
CA LEU A 86 4.61 10.78 -19.30
C LEU A 86 3.68 9.84 -18.51
N MET A 87 3.72 8.55 -18.82
CA MET A 87 2.84 7.55 -18.20
C MET A 87 3.46 6.87 -16.99
N CYS A 88 4.75 6.56 -17.04
CA CYS A 88 5.43 5.85 -15.94
C CYS A 88 5.59 6.73 -14.70
N PHE A 89 5.85 8.03 -14.85
CA PHE A 89 5.96 8.96 -13.72
C PHE A 89 4.76 8.90 -12.74
N PRO A 90 3.50 9.16 -13.17
CA PRO A 90 2.36 9.05 -12.27
C PRO A 90 2.11 7.61 -11.81
N LEU A 91 2.37 6.59 -12.65
CA LEU A 91 2.21 5.19 -12.24
C LEU A 91 3.14 4.83 -11.07
N THR A 92 4.40 5.31 -11.06
CA THR A 92 5.33 5.15 -9.93
C THR A 92 4.79 5.80 -8.67
N VAL A 93 4.44 7.10 -8.73
CA VAL A 93 3.99 7.88 -7.56
C VAL A 93 2.70 7.31 -6.97
N TRP A 94 1.71 7.00 -7.80
CA TRP A 94 0.42 6.45 -7.33
C TRP A 94 0.54 5.00 -6.86
N SER A 95 1.36 4.16 -7.47
CA SER A 95 1.61 2.80 -6.97
C SER A 95 2.33 2.82 -5.61
N ALA A 96 3.25 3.76 -5.40
CA ALA A 96 3.88 3.99 -4.10
C ALA A 96 2.85 4.44 -3.03
N ARG A 97 1.93 5.35 -3.36
CA ARG A 97 0.82 5.73 -2.45
C ARG A 97 -0.14 4.58 -2.14
N ILE A 98 -0.49 3.76 -3.14
CA ILE A 98 -1.35 2.57 -2.95
C ILE A 98 -0.62 1.53 -2.08
N SER A 99 0.69 1.35 -2.23
CA SER A 99 1.49 0.52 -1.32
C SER A 99 1.35 1.00 0.14
N ILE A 100 1.63 2.28 0.43
CA ILE A 100 1.45 2.85 1.78
C ILE A 100 0.00 2.69 2.27
N GLY A 101 -0.98 2.92 1.39
CA GLY A 101 -2.40 2.78 1.68
C GLY A 101 -2.81 1.34 2.02
N VAL A 102 -2.31 0.33 1.32
CA VAL A 102 -2.55 -1.10 1.61
C VAL A 102 -1.81 -1.54 2.87
N SER A 103 -0.61 -0.99 3.13
CA SER A 103 0.08 -1.11 4.42
C SER A 103 -0.83 -0.65 5.57
N SER A 104 -1.53 0.49 5.43
CA SER A 104 -2.48 0.97 6.45
C SER A 104 -3.67 0.01 6.69
N VAL A 105 -4.18 -0.62 5.62
CA VAL A 105 -5.29 -1.61 5.70
C VAL A 105 -4.89 -2.84 6.52
N ARG A 106 -3.62 -3.27 6.47
CA ARG A 106 -3.09 -4.42 7.24
C ARG A 106 -3.05 -4.15 8.74
N ILE A 107 -2.75 -2.91 9.15
CA ILE A 107 -2.61 -2.52 10.57
C ILE A 107 -3.97 -2.40 11.27
N LEU A 108 -5.04 -2.15 10.50
CA LEU A 108 -6.39 -1.99 11.01
C LEU A 108 -7.04 -3.33 11.39
N PRO A 109 -7.80 -3.38 12.51
CA PRO A 109 -8.39 -4.62 13.00
C PRO A 109 -9.37 -5.23 11.98
N PRO A 110 -9.46 -6.57 11.89
CA PRO A 110 -10.48 -7.23 11.07
C PRO A 110 -11.90 -6.82 11.51
N GLY A 111 -12.81 -6.68 10.55
CA GLY A 111 -14.22 -6.32 10.79
C GLY A 111 -14.51 -4.83 11.02
N GLY A 112 -13.52 -4.02 11.43
CA GLY A 112 -13.74 -2.60 11.75
C GLY A 112 -14.12 -1.72 10.54
N MET A 113 -15.01 -0.75 10.74
CA MET A 113 -15.44 0.21 9.71
C MET A 113 -14.25 0.94 9.07
N MET A 114 -13.23 1.31 9.85
CA MET A 114 -12.01 1.95 9.36
C MET A 114 -11.29 1.13 8.28
N ARG A 115 -11.31 -0.21 8.37
CA ARG A 115 -10.66 -1.08 7.40
C ARG A 115 -11.40 -1.07 6.05
N LYS A 116 -12.73 -0.95 6.06
CA LYS A 116 -13.53 -0.72 4.85
C LYS A 116 -13.22 0.66 4.24
N VAL A 117 -13.16 1.71 5.06
CA VAL A 117 -12.79 3.07 4.61
C VAL A 117 -11.39 3.08 3.98
N ALA A 118 -10.40 2.45 4.60
CA ALA A 118 -9.05 2.35 4.07
C ALA A 118 -8.99 1.54 2.75
N PHE A 119 -9.79 0.49 2.61
CA PHE A 119 -9.92 -0.23 1.34
C PHE A 119 -10.50 0.67 0.23
N TYR A 120 -11.62 1.36 0.49
CA TYR A 120 -12.22 2.27 -0.49
C TYR A 120 -11.33 3.46 -0.84
N MET A 121 -10.50 3.96 0.09
CA MET A 121 -9.47 4.96 -0.20
C MET A 121 -8.46 4.46 -1.23
N ASN A 122 -7.98 3.22 -1.12
CA ASN A 122 -7.04 2.65 -2.11
C ASN A 122 -7.69 2.49 -3.49
N VAL A 123 -8.98 2.12 -3.55
CA VAL A 123 -9.74 2.11 -4.81
C VAL A 123 -9.84 3.52 -5.40
N LEU A 124 -10.12 4.54 -4.57
CA LEU A 124 -10.17 5.93 -4.98
C LEU A 124 -8.81 6.43 -5.50
N PHE A 125 -7.69 5.99 -4.92
CA PHE A 125 -6.34 6.31 -5.43
C PHE A 125 -6.10 5.72 -6.82
N GLY A 126 -6.55 4.47 -7.05
CA GLY A 126 -6.51 3.86 -8.39
C GLY A 126 -7.33 4.66 -9.41
N LEU A 127 -8.53 5.13 -9.03
CA LEU A 127 -9.38 5.98 -9.89
C LEU A 127 -8.76 7.36 -10.16
N MET A 128 -8.16 8.00 -9.15
CA MET A 128 -7.45 9.28 -9.31
C MET A 128 -6.25 9.14 -10.24
N CYS A 129 -5.46 8.07 -10.09
CA CYS A 129 -4.36 7.72 -10.99
C CYS A 129 -4.85 7.52 -12.43
N ALA A 130 -5.90 6.73 -12.64
CA ALA A 130 -6.49 6.51 -13.96
C ALA A 130 -6.98 7.82 -14.60
N GLY A 131 -7.70 8.66 -13.85
CA GLY A 131 -8.13 9.97 -14.32
C GLY A 131 -6.96 10.90 -14.69
N LEU A 132 -5.87 10.86 -13.91
CA LEU A 132 -4.65 11.63 -14.17
C LEU A 132 -3.92 11.16 -15.44
N LEU A 133 -3.85 9.84 -15.67
CA LEU A 133 -3.29 9.24 -16.88
C LEU A 133 -4.12 9.59 -18.12
N ILE A 134 -5.45 9.48 -18.03
CA ILE A 134 -6.37 9.85 -19.11
C ILE A 134 -6.22 11.34 -19.42
N TYR A 135 -6.20 12.22 -18.42
CA TYR A 135 -6.13 13.66 -18.65
C TYR A 135 -4.77 14.11 -19.22
N ARG A 136 -3.67 13.53 -18.73
CA ARG A 136 -2.32 13.72 -19.31
C ARG A 136 -2.24 13.20 -20.74
N GLY A 137 -2.72 11.98 -20.99
CA GLY A 137 -2.69 11.33 -22.29
C GLY A 137 -3.53 12.06 -23.33
N TYR A 138 -4.74 12.47 -22.97
CA TYR A 138 -5.60 13.30 -23.80
C TYR A 138 -4.92 14.63 -24.17
N SER A 139 -4.37 15.34 -23.17
CA SER A 139 -3.72 16.64 -23.40
C SER A 139 -2.52 16.55 -24.36
N CYS A 140 -1.68 15.51 -24.23
CA CYS A 140 -0.52 15.33 -25.11
C CYS A 140 -0.85 14.63 -26.45
N GLY A 141 -1.96 13.90 -26.52
CA GLY A 141 -2.42 13.23 -27.75
C GLY A 141 -3.19 14.17 -28.68
N HIS A 142 -3.98 15.09 -28.12
CA HIS A 142 -4.75 16.09 -28.87
C HIS A 142 -3.82 17.05 -29.61
N ASP A 143 -2.90 17.71 -28.88
CA ASP A 143 -1.96 18.68 -29.45
C ASP A 143 -0.62 18.03 -29.83
N SER A 144 -0.53 17.40 -31.01
CA SER A 144 0.73 16.83 -31.53
C SER A 144 1.83 17.85 -31.89
N SER A 145 1.66 19.13 -31.56
CA SER A 145 2.62 20.21 -31.82
C SER A 145 3.97 19.99 -31.14
N TRP A 146 3.98 19.37 -29.95
CA TRP A 146 5.20 19.12 -29.18
C TRP A 146 6.18 18.13 -29.81
N HIS A 147 5.74 17.31 -30.77
CA HIS A 147 6.62 16.45 -31.56
C HIS A 147 7.68 17.26 -32.34
N ARG A 148 7.37 18.51 -32.72
CA ARG A 148 8.26 19.39 -33.50
C ARG A 148 9.22 20.22 -32.63
N ASN A 149 9.06 20.21 -31.31
CA ASN A 149 9.95 20.95 -30.41
C ASN A 149 11.33 20.28 -30.37
N PRO A 150 12.46 21.02 -30.39
CA PRO A 150 13.80 20.43 -30.36
C PRO A 150 14.10 19.53 -29.15
N GLY A 151 13.34 19.66 -28.05
CA GLY A 151 13.39 18.75 -26.89
C GLY A 151 12.40 17.56 -26.91
N VAL A 152 11.46 17.51 -27.87
CA VAL A 152 10.39 16.50 -27.99
C VAL A 152 9.71 16.21 -26.64
N GLN A 153 9.16 17.26 -26.04
CA GLN A 153 8.54 17.21 -24.71
C GLN A 153 7.18 17.91 -24.74
N CYS A 154 6.14 17.18 -24.32
CA CYS A 154 4.81 17.73 -24.10
C CYS A 154 4.83 18.68 -22.88
N PHE A 155 4.18 19.84 -23.02
CA PHE A 155 3.97 20.79 -21.93
C PHE A 155 2.49 20.83 -21.57
N PHE A 156 2.18 20.60 -20.30
CA PHE A 156 0.80 20.51 -19.83
C PHE A 156 0.11 21.88 -19.78
N PRO A 157 -1.21 21.97 -20.02
CA PRO A 157 -1.99 23.15 -19.64
C PRO A 157 -2.03 23.28 -18.10
N HIS A 158 -2.21 24.51 -17.60
CA HIS A 158 -2.24 24.80 -16.16
C HIS A 158 -3.22 23.89 -15.40
N ASN A 159 -4.38 23.62 -16.00
CA ASN A 159 -5.45 22.79 -15.44
C ASN A 159 -5.01 21.34 -15.12
N VAL A 160 -4.09 20.75 -15.91
CA VAL A 160 -3.52 19.41 -15.62
C VAL A 160 -2.59 19.47 -14.41
N GLY A 161 -1.80 20.54 -14.26
CA GLY A 161 -0.93 20.74 -13.10
C GLY A 161 -1.73 21.00 -11.81
N VAL A 162 -2.80 21.78 -11.89
CA VAL A 162 -3.75 21.98 -10.77
C VAL A 162 -4.44 20.66 -10.41
N TYR A 163 -4.93 19.90 -11.38
CA TYR A 163 -5.55 18.59 -11.14
C TYR A 163 -4.57 17.63 -10.44
N ASN A 164 -3.33 17.50 -10.95
CA ASN A 164 -2.26 16.71 -10.33
C ASN A 164 -2.07 17.10 -8.85
N LEU A 165 -1.73 18.37 -8.59
CA LEU A 165 -1.47 18.88 -7.23
C LEU A 165 -2.67 18.68 -6.28
N THR A 166 -3.89 18.89 -6.77
CA THR A 166 -5.11 18.73 -5.97
C THR A 166 -5.33 17.27 -5.61
N THR A 167 -5.15 16.34 -6.56
CA THR A 167 -5.25 14.90 -6.27
C THR A 167 -4.13 14.40 -5.36
N ASP A 168 -2.92 14.95 -5.47
CA ASP A 168 -1.77 14.62 -4.63
C ASP A 168 -2.02 15.01 -3.16
N ILE A 169 -2.41 16.27 -2.93
CA ILE A 169 -2.74 16.79 -1.60
C ILE A 169 -3.91 16.01 -0.97
N ILE A 170 -4.96 15.73 -1.76
CA ILE A 170 -6.12 14.95 -1.28
C ILE A 170 -5.70 13.52 -0.86
N ALA A 171 -4.83 12.87 -1.64
CA ALA A 171 -4.33 11.54 -1.31
C ALA A 171 -3.47 11.54 -0.04
N ASP A 172 -2.56 12.50 0.09
CA ASP A 172 -1.65 12.63 1.23
C ASP A 172 -2.42 12.99 2.52
N ILE A 173 -3.47 13.84 2.44
CA ILE A 173 -4.40 14.09 3.55
C ILE A 173 -5.12 12.80 3.99
N MET A 174 -5.61 11.99 3.05
CA MET A 174 -6.28 10.73 3.38
C MET A 174 -5.32 9.71 4.03
N LEU A 175 -4.08 9.62 3.54
CA LEU A 175 -3.02 8.77 4.13
C LEU A 175 -2.67 9.17 5.56
N ILE A 176 -2.69 10.47 5.89
CA ILE A 176 -2.50 10.97 7.27
C ILE A 176 -3.74 10.72 8.14
N ALA A 177 -4.94 10.97 7.61
CA ALA A 177 -6.18 10.98 8.39
C ALA A 177 -6.55 9.59 8.95
N ILE A 178 -6.32 8.51 8.19
CA ILE A 178 -6.65 7.14 8.63
C ILE A 178 -5.87 6.72 9.90
N PRO A 179 -4.53 6.73 9.93
CA PRO A 179 -3.78 6.36 11.13
C PRO A 179 -4.06 7.30 12.30
N LEU A 180 -4.22 8.61 12.07
CA LEU A 180 -4.59 9.56 13.15
C LEU A 180 -5.98 9.27 13.74
N LYS A 181 -6.98 8.93 12.91
CA LYS A 181 -8.33 8.63 13.40
C LYS A 181 -8.39 7.30 14.15
N MET A 182 -7.57 6.31 13.77
CA MET A 182 -7.34 5.11 14.59
C MET A 182 -6.73 5.50 15.94
N LEU A 183 -5.73 6.39 15.94
CA LEU A 183 -4.99 6.85 17.11
C LEU A 183 -5.86 7.56 18.15
N TRP A 184 -6.81 8.39 17.69
CA TRP A 184 -7.66 9.19 18.57
C TRP A 184 -8.58 8.33 19.45
N ASN A 185 -8.95 7.14 18.98
CA ASN A 185 -9.92 6.26 19.63
C ASN A 185 -9.28 5.20 20.54
N VAL A 186 -7.94 5.08 20.56
CA VAL A 186 -7.23 4.03 21.30
C VAL A 186 -5.99 4.61 22.00
N LYS A 187 -5.87 4.43 23.31
CA LYS A 187 -4.65 4.79 24.06
C LYS A 187 -3.44 4.08 23.43
N LEU A 188 -2.51 4.84 22.84
CA LEU A 188 -1.45 4.28 21.99
C LEU A 188 -0.63 3.21 22.72
N PRO A 189 -0.61 1.94 22.26
CA PRO A 189 0.54 1.10 22.50
C PRO A 189 1.76 1.73 21.81
N TYR A 190 2.91 1.72 22.48
CA TYR A 190 4.15 2.35 22.00
C TYR A 190 4.57 1.86 20.60
N ASN A 191 4.16 0.64 20.23
CA ASN A 191 4.50 -0.03 18.98
C ASN A 191 3.88 0.61 17.73
N LEU A 192 2.78 1.37 17.85
CA LEU A 192 2.15 2.06 16.71
C LEU A 192 2.77 3.44 16.40
N ARG A 193 3.48 4.04 17.36
CA ARG A 193 4.10 5.37 17.22
C ARG A 193 5.04 5.52 16.01
N PRO A 194 6.01 4.60 15.74
CA PRO A 194 6.90 4.75 14.59
C PRO A 194 6.18 4.63 13.24
N VAL A 195 5.09 3.86 13.18
CA VAL A 195 4.27 3.70 11.98
C VAL A 195 3.52 4.99 11.64
N VAL A 196 2.85 5.61 12.63
CA VAL A 196 2.18 6.90 12.40
C VAL A 196 3.17 8.00 12.02
N LEU A 197 4.31 8.07 12.72
CA LEU A 197 5.35 9.06 12.44
C LEU A 197 5.94 8.92 11.03
N SER A 198 6.17 7.68 10.57
CA SER A 198 6.68 7.43 9.22
C SER A 198 5.65 7.73 8.14
N VAL A 199 4.35 7.42 8.33
CA VAL A 199 3.29 7.81 7.36
C VAL A 199 3.07 9.33 7.32
N PHE A 200 3.24 10.03 8.45
CA PHE A 200 3.17 11.49 8.50
C PHE A 200 4.36 12.14 7.78
N ALA A 201 5.59 11.71 8.10
CA ALA A 201 6.80 12.18 7.42
C ALA A 201 6.75 11.87 5.92
N ALA A 202 6.31 10.67 5.56
CA ALA A 202 6.09 10.22 4.18
C ALA A 202 5.26 11.23 3.38
N SER A 203 4.08 11.54 3.91
CA SER A 203 3.10 12.43 3.28
C SER A 203 3.63 13.86 3.14
N ILE A 204 4.38 14.37 4.14
CA ILE A 204 5.02 15.70 4.05
C ILE A 204 6.06 15.73 2.94
N PHE A 205 6.95 14.73 2.85
CA PHE A 205 7.98 14.70 1.82
C PHE A 205 7.41 14.55 0.40
N THR A 206 6.37 13.72 0.21
CA THR A 206 5.71 13.58 -1.10
C THR A 206 4.92 14.83 -1.49
N THR A 207 4.15 15.43 -0.57
CA THR A 207 3.46 16.68 -0.83
C THR A 207 4.45 17.79 -1.18
N LEU A 208 5.56 17.95 -0.44
CA LEU A 208 6.58 18.96 -0.74
C LEU A 208 7.21 18.74 -2.12
N ALA A 209 7.54 17.50 -2.49
CA ALA A 209 8.07 17.20 -3.81
C ALA A 209 7.07 17.53 -4.94
N SER A 210 5.79 17.20 -4.77
CA SER A 210 4.72 17.54 -5.74
C SER A 210 4.53 19.05 -5.91
N ILE A 211 4.59 19.83 -4.82
CA ILE A 211 4.52 21.30 -4.86
C ILE A 211 5.70 21.86 -5.65
N VAL A 212 6.91 21.38 -5.40
CA VAL A 212 8.13 21.80 -6.12
C VAL A 212 8.01 21.46 -7.60
N TYR A 213 7.62 20.23 -7.96
CA TYR A 213 7.42 19.81 -9.34
C TYR A 213 6.38 20.69 -10.07
N VAL A 214 5.23 20.95 -9.47
CA VAL A 214 4.16 21.76 -10.08
C VAL A 214 4.56 23.24 -10.19
N ALA A 215 5.30 23.79 -9.22
CA ALA A 215 5.86 25.14 -9.31
C ALA A 215 6.83 25.27 -10.51
N PHE A 216 7.72 24.29 -10.71
CA PHE A 216 8.60 24.26 -11.88
C PHE A 216 7.83 24.01 -13.20
N MET A 217 6.78 23.19 -13.19
CA MET A 217 5.89 22.97 -14.34
C MET A 217 5.24 24.28 -14.80
N PHE A 218 4.72 25.08 -13.88
CA PHE A 218 4.12 26.38 -14.20
C PHE A 218 5.17 27.40 -14.66
N GLY A 219 6.32 27.50 -13.97
CA GLY A 219 7.41 28.40 -14.34
C GLY A 219 8.00 28.14 -15.73
N ALA A 220 8.09 26.88 -16.14
CA ALA A 220 8.66 26.50 -17.44
C ALA A 220 7.93 27.09 -18.66
N ARG A 221 6.64 27.47 -18.53
CA ARG A 221 5.90 28.14 -19.60
C ARG A 221 6.41 29.56 -19.88
N GLY A 222 6.89 30.26 -18.84
CA GLY A 222 7.44 31.62 -18.93
C GLY A 222 8.97 31.67 -19.10
N TRP A 223 9.70 30.63 -18.68
CA TRP A 223 11.18 30.63 -18.69
C TRP A 223 11.80 30.03 -19.96
N GLY A 224 10.97 29.61 -20.92
CA GLY A 224 11.39 29.18 -22.26
C GLY A 224 11.84 27.72 -22.34
N LEU A 225 11.88 27.22 -23.59
CA LEU A 225 11.99 25.80 -23.91
C LEU A 225 13.21 25.08 -23.31
N ARG A 226 14.30 25.81 -23.02
CA ARG A 226 15.53 25.28 -22.41
C ARG A 226 15.33 24.79 -20.96
N LEU A 227 14.29 25.23 -20.25
CA LEU A 227 14.00 24.79 -18.88
C LEU A 227 13.05 23.58 -18.78
N GLY A 228 12.55 23.02 -19.89
CA GLY A 228 11.78 21.76 -19.86
C GLY A 228 12.54 20.58 -19.24
N ILE A 229 13.87 20.62 -19.30
CA ILE A 229 14.76 19.65 -18.63
C ILE A 229 14.61 19.72 -17.11
N LEU A 230 14.38 20.91 -16.53
CA LEU A 230 14.25 21.10 -15.08
C LEU A 230 12.91 20.54 -14.57
N VAL A 231 11.82 20.69 -15.34
CA VAL A 231 10.54 20.01 -15.05
C VAL A 231 10.71 18.50 -15.06
N THR A 232 11.49 17.98 -16.01
CA THR A 232 11.81 16.54 -16.09
C THR A 232 12.58 16.11 -14.83
N ILE A 233 13.64 16.83 -14.46
CA ILE A 233 14.43 16.57 -13.25
C ILE A 233 13.53 16.52 -12.01
N MET A 234 12.63 17.49 -11.83
CA MET A 234 11.74 17.53 -10.67
C MET A 234 10.76 16.34 -10.64
N SER A 235 10.24 15.87 -11.78
CA SER A 235 9.42 14.65 -11.81
C SER A 235 10.18 13.38 -11.40
N HIS A 236 11.47 13.26 -11.73
CA HIS A 236 12.31 12.16 -11.24
C HIS A 236 12.55 12.25 -9.74
N LEU A 237 12.80 13.46 -9.22
CA LEU A 237 12.94 13.68 -7.77
C LEU A 237 11.65 13.33 -7.03
N GLU A 238 10.48 13.72 -7.53
CA GLU A 238 9.20 13.35 -6.92
C GLU A 238 8.94 11.83 -6.94
N ALA A 239 9.14 11.15 -8.07
CA ALA A 239 9.00 9.70 -8.18
C ALA A 239 9.93 8.93 -7.23
N THR A 240 11.21 9.31 -7.20
CA THR A 240 12.19 8.67 -6.31
C THR A 240 11.93 8.99 -4.84
N THR A 241 11.53 10.22 -4.49
CA THR A 241 11.07 10.55 -3.14
C THR A 241 9.89 9.66 -2.73
N ALA A 242 8.86 9.52 -3.57
CA ALA A 242 7.70 8.67 -3.29
C ALA A 242 8.09 7.20 -3.06
N LEU A 243 9.00 6.65 -3.86
CA LEU A 243 9.51 5.29 -3.66
C LEU A 243 10.36 5.13 -2.39
N ILE A 244 11.31 6.03 -2.13
CA ILE A 244 12.15 5.99 -0.91
C ILE A 244 11.25 6.05 0.33
N VAL A 245 10.27 6.95 0.31
CA VAL A 245 9.25 7.13 1.35
C VAL A 245 8.40 5.88 1.55
N CYS A 246 7.91 5.26 0.47
CA CYS A 246 7.14 4.00 0.50
C CYS A 246 7.92 2.85 1.16
N ASN A 247 9.24 2.81 0.95
CA ASN A 247 10.10 1.81 1.59
C ASN A 247 10.47 2.15 3.04
N LEU A 248 10.49 3.44 3.41
CA LEU A 248 10.89 3.91 4.73
C LEU A 248 10.06 3.29 5.86
N LEU A 249 8.75 3.08 5.65
CA LEU A 249 7.86 2.43 6.62
C LEU A 249 8.37 1.05 7.07
N VAL A 250 8.82 0.22 6.12
CA VAL A 250 9.32 -1.14 6.42
C VAL A 250 10.77 -1.10 6.92
N LEU A 251 11.60 -0.21 6.39
CA LEU A 251 12.96 0.00 6.89
C LEU A 251 12.94 0.41 8.38
N VAL A 252 12.17 1.43 8.75
CA VAL A 252 12.01 1.88 10.13
C VAL A 252 11.49 0.75 11.03
N THR A 253 10.50 -0.01 10.56
CA THR A 253 9.96 -1.16 11.32
C THR A 253 11.00 -2.26 11.52
N HIS A 254 11.79 -2.59 10.50
CA HIS A 254 12.86 -3.58 10.58
C HIS A 254 13.97 -3.12 11.55
N PHE A 255 14.52 -1.90 11.36
CA PHE A 255 15.57 -1.37 12.24
C PHE A 255 15.10 -1.26 13.70
N TYR A 256 13.85 -0.84 13.94
CA TYR A 256 13.26 -0.82 15.28
C TYR A 256 13.24 -2.21 15.93
N ARG A 257 12.86 -3.25 15.18
CA ARG A 257 12.83 -4.62 15.68
C ARG A 257 14.23 -5.19 15.93
N VAL A 258 15.20 -4.90 15.06
CA VAL A 258 16.60 -5.31 15.24
C VAL A 258 17.22 -4.65 16.47
N TYR A 259 17.01 -3.34 16.65
CA TYR A 259 17.52 -2.59 17.81
C TYR A 259 16.87 -3.04 19.14
N ARG A 260 15.66 -3.61 19.10
CA ARG A 260 14.88 -4.02 20.28
C ARG A 260 14.78 -5.54 20.46
N ASN A 261 15.77 -6.31 20.00
CA ASN A 261 15.88 -7.76 20.17
C ASN A 261 14.60 -8.57 19.80
N GLY A 262 13.94 -8.23 18.68
CA GLY A 262 12.95 -9.13 18.08
C GLY A 262 11.50 -9.02 18.57
N GLN A 263 11.14 -8.03 19.40
CA GLN A 263 9.73 -7.84 19.79
C GLN A 263 8.86 -7.41 18.59
N ASP A 264 8.02 -8.33 18.10
CA ASP A 264 7.17 -8.15 16.92
C ASP A 264 5.94 -7.27 17.20
N ILE A 265 5.76 -6.18 16.43
CA ILE A 265 4.59 -5.27 16.52
C ILE A 265 3.27 -6.04 16.27
N GLU A 266 3.32 -7.07 15.44
CA GLU A 266 2.18 -7.87 14.96
C GLU A 266 1.63 -8.85 16.02
N SER A 267 2.33 -9.01 17.17
CA SER A 267 1.93 -9.90 18.28
C SER A 267 0.80 -9.36 19.18
N TYR A 268 0.40 -8.10 19.00
CA TYR A 268 -0.57 -7.43 19.89
C TYR A 268 -2.05 -7.77 19.58
N TYR A 269 -2.37 -8.31 18.40
CA TYR A 269 -3.70 -8.86 18.16
C TYR A 269 -3.73 -10.34 18.56
N PRO A 270 -4.44 -10.72 19.65
CA PRO A 270 -4.72 -12.13 19.88
C PRO A 270 -5.54 -12.64 18.70
N SER A 271 -5.02 -13.66 18.03
CA SER A 271 -5.74 -14.34 16.94
C SER A 271 -7.10 -14.78 17.44
N SER A 272 -8.17 -14.18 16.91
CA SER A 272 -9.57 -14.57 17.15
C SER A 272 -9.92 -15.88 16.44
N ARG A 273 -9.08 -16.89 16.65
CA ARG A 273 -9.38 -18.29 16.41
C ARG A 273 -9.46 -18.93 17.78
N SER A 274 -10.62 -18.77 18.41
CA SER A 274 -10.99 -19.49 19.61
C SER A 274 -10.94 -20.98 19.31
N GLN A 275 -9.81 -21.62 19.62
CA GLN A 275 -9.84 -23.02 19.99
C GLN A 275 -10.78 -23.10 21.21
N PRO A 276 -11.88 -23.86 21.15
CA PRO A 276 -12.60 -24.18 22.38
C PRO A 276 -11.62 -24.89 23.31
N PRO A 277 -11.66 -24.63 24.63
CA PRO A 277 -10.83 -25.37 25.56
C PRO A 277 -11.12 -26.85 25.38
N SER A 278 -10.07 -27.65 25.20
CA SER A 278 -10.19 -29.10 25.26
C SER A 278 -10.72 -29.45 26.64
N HIS A 279 -12.01 -29.79 26.71
CA HIS A 279 -12.56 -30.48 27.86
C HIS A 279 -11.79 -31.80 27.98
N GLU A 280 -10.81 -31.83 28.89
CA GLU A 280 -10.36 -33.12 29.40
C GLU A 280 -11.59 -33.83 29.94
N LEU A 281 -11.95 -34.97 29.34
CA LEU A 281 -12.90 -35.88 29.93
C LEU A 281 -12.28 -36.41 31.22
N ARG A 282 -12.52 -35.68 32.31
CA ARG A 282 -12.23 -36.12 33.66
C ARG A 282 -13.21 -37.23 34.01
N THR A 283 -12.88 -38.44 33.57
CA THR A 283 -13.66 -39.66 33.84
C THR A 283 -13.79 -39.86 35.35
N GLN A 284 -14.91 -39.41 35.91
CA GLN A 284 -15.26 -39.67 37.30
C GLN A 284 -15.62 -41.15 37.44
N HIS A 285 -14.65 -41.96 37.84
CA HIS A 285 -14.91 -43.36 38.13
C HIS A 285 -15.62 -43.47 39.49
N ILE A 286 -16.93 -43.70 39.45
CA ILE A 286 -17.72 -43.99 40.65
C ILE A 286 -17.24 -45.32 41.26
N THR A 287 -17.34 -45.39 42.59
CA THR A 287 -16.78 -46.43 43.45
C THR A 287 -17.66 -47.68 43.59
N GLY A 288 -16.99 -48.83 43.76
CA GLY A 288 -17.51 -49.93 44.60
C GLY A 288 -18.02 -51.18 43.90
N ILE A 289 -17.27 -52.29 44.02
CA ILE A 289 -17.66 -53.54 44.70
C ILE A 289 -16.45 -54.52 44.67
N PRO A 290 -16.12 -55.26 45.76
CA PRO A 290 -14.89 -56.05 45.83
C PRO A 290 -15.09 -57.56 45.62
N ARG A 291 -14.14 -58.27 44.99
CA ARG A 291 -13.59 -59.56 45.49
C ARG A 291 -12.43 -60.19 44.68
N ARG A 292 -11.57 -60.88 45.46
CA ARG A 292 -10.72 -62.06 45.14
C ARG A 292 -9.47 -61.92 44.25
N SER A 293 -8.33 -61.83 44.95
CA SER A 293 -7.22 -62.80 44.93
C SER A 293 -6.74 -63.38 43.59
N GLY A 294 -5.55 -62.92 43.15
CA GLY A 294 -4.70 -63.59 42.17
C GLY A 294 -3.22 -63.25 42.42
N VAL A 295 -2.40 -64.27 42.64
CA VAL A 295 -0.95 -64.15 42.93
C VAL A 295 -0.17 -64.11 41.60
N GLY A 296 0.88 -63.27 41.46
CA GLY A 296 1.82 -63.47 40.34
C GLY A 296 2.85 -62.38 40.02
N ARG A 297 4.09 -62.61 40.47
CA ARG A 297 5.39 -62.28 39.83
C ARG A 297 5.74 -60.84 39.40
N TYR A 298 6.81 -60.35 40.04
CA TYR A 298 7.81 -59.47 39.44
C TYR A 298 8.45 -60.10 38.19
N ILE A 299 8.64 -59.30 37.14
CA ILE A 299 9.75 -59.47 36.16
C ILE A 299 10.32 -58.07 35.86
N ASN A 300 11.58 -57.85 36.24
CA ASN A 300 12.40 -56.76 35.68
C ASN A 300 13.09 -57.29 34.42
N THR A 301 13.11 -56.51 33.35
CA THR A 301 14.08 -56.66 32.26
C THR A 301 14.39 -55.30 31.64
N ASN A 302 15.68 -55.02 31.47
CA ASN A 302 16.19 -53.76 30.90
C ASN A 302 16.31 -53.84 29.37
N GLN A 303 16.49 -52.66 28.76
CA GLN A 303 17.04 -52.40 27.41
C GLN A 303 16.22 -52.82 26.18
N GLY A 304 16.19 -51.91 25.19
CA GLY A 304 15.67 -52.16 23.85
C GLY A 304 15.05 -50.93 23.18
N GLN A 305 15.87 -49.98 22.71
CA GLN A 305 15.36 -48.91 21.83
C GLN A 305 15.01 -49.48 20.45
N THR A 306 13.78 -49.25 19.98
CA THR A 306 13.51 -49.17 18.53
C THR A 306 12.33 -48.22 18.31
N ILE A 307 12.62 -47.01 17.82
CA ILE A 307 11.58 -46.02 17.49
C ILE A 307 11.07 -46.33 16.08
N THR A 308 9.87 -46.91 15.99
CA THR A 308 9.18 -47.11 14.71
C THR A 308 8.21 -45.96 14.49
N ALA A 309 8.56 -45.02 13.62
CA ALA A 309 7.67 -43.92 13.26
C ALA A 309 6.72 -44.33 12.13
N SER A 310 5.45 -44.57 12.45
CA SER A 310 4.39 -44.77 11.46
C SER A 310 3.83 -43.41 11.00
N VAL A 311 3.99 -43.10 9.71
CA VAL A 311 3.40 -41.91 9.08
C VAL A 311 2.00 -42.28 8.58
N HIS A 312 0.96 -41.77 9.25
CA HIS A 312 -0.40 -41.85 8.73
C HIS A 312 -0.65 -40.70 7.74
N PHE A 313 -0.73 -41.02 6.46
CA PHE A 313 -1.41 -40.16 5.49
C PHE A 313 -2.92 -40.35 5.64
N THR A 314 -3.64 -39.24 5.88
CA THR A 314 -5.10 -39.20 5.72
C THR A 314 -5.40 -38.42 4.44
N GLU A 315 -5.88 -39.16 3.45
CA GLU A 315 -6.39 -38.65 2.19
C GLU A 315 -7.70 -37.90 2.46
N VAL A 316 -7.77 -36.62 2.07
CA VAL A 316 -8.98 -35.80 2.24
C VAL A 316 -9.73 -35.75 0.92
N THR A 317 -10.68 -36.67 0.74
CA THR A 317 -11.74 -36.54 -0.25
C THR A 317 -12.71 -35.44 0.21
N GLY A 318 -12.83 -34.38 -0.59
CA GLY A 318 -13.70 -33.26 -0.29
C GLY A 318 -15.07 -33.40 -0.95
N ASP A 319 -16.08 -33.81 -0.19
CA ASP A 319 -17.47 -33.70 -0.61
C ASP A 319 -18.09 -32.37 -0.15
N ILE A 320 -18.74 -31.68 -1.08
CA ILE A 320 -19.37 -30.37 -0.87
C ILE A 320 -20.82 -30.59 -0.45
N SER A 321 -21.19 -30.13 0.74
CA SER A 321 -22.59 -30.00 1.16
C SER A 321 -22.91 -28.56 1.57
N LEU A 322 -23.80 -27.92 0.79
CA LEU A 322 -24.41 -26.64 1.12
C LEU A 322 -25.44 -26.82 2.24
N GLY A 323 -25.28 -26.07 3.33
CA GLY A 323 -26.22 -26.04 4.46
C GLY A 323 -26.43 -24.60 4.93
N SER A 324 -27.45 -23.95 4.38
CA SER A 324 -27.96 -22.68 4.86
C SER A 324 -28.91 -22.90 6.05
N ASP A 325 -28.78 -22.13 7.12
CA ASP A 325 -29.92 -21.85 8.01
C ASP A 325 -29.80 -20.47 8.67
N TYR A 326 -30.92 -19.75 8.65
CA TYR A 326 -31.14 -18.53 9.43
C TYR A 326 -31.80 -18.92 10.74
N TYR A 327 -31.43 -18.28 11.85
CA TYR A 327 -32.24 -18.36 13.08
C TYR A 327 -32.49 -16.96 13.65
N TYR A 328 -33.76 -16.61 13.74
CA TYR A 328 -34.26 -15.47 14.50
C TYR A 328 -34.31 -15.88 15.98
N ASP A 329 -33.86 -15.00 16.88
CA ASP A 329 -34.16 -15.11 18.31
C ASP A 329 -35.15 -14.00 18.68
N SER A 330 -36.25 -14.39 19.32
CA SER A 330 -37.32 -13.50 19.73
C SER A 330 -37.92 -13.98 21.04
N SER A 331 -37.50 -13.39 22.15
CA SER A 331 -38.21 -13.49 23.42
C SER A 331 -37.96 -12.25 24.30
N ILE A 332 -39.04 -11.63 24.76
CA ILE A 332 -39.27 -11.12 26.12
C ILE A 332 -40.66 -10.46 26.18
N SER A 333 -41.38 -10.75 27.27
CA SER A 333 -42.68 -10.21 27.71
C SER A 333 -42.88 -8.70 27.48
N GLY A 334 -44.10 -8.17 27.34
CA GLY A 334 -45.39 -8.67 27.80
C GLY A 334 -45.91 -7.82 28.97
N GLY A 335 -46.79 -6.86 28.68
CA GLY A 335 -47.36 -5.89 29.65
C GLY A 335 -48.60 -5.19 29.06
N THR A 336 -49.64 -5.01 29.86
CA THR A 336 -51.04 -4.96 29.42
C THR A 336 -51.67 -3.55 29.33
N LEU A 337 -52.83 -3.50 28.65
CA LEU A 337 -53.99 -2.58 28.81
C LEU A 337 -54.06 -1.25 28.02
N ALA A 338 -54.86 -1.32 26.95
CA ALA A 338 -56.07 -0.52 26.66
C ALA A 338 -56.05 1.03 26.72
N GLY A 339 -56.48 1.66 25.62
CA GLY A 339 -56.68 3.11 25.52
C GLY A 339 -57.18 3.57 24.14
N GLU A 340 -58.36 3.12 23.72
CA GLU A 340 -58.96 3.50 22.44
C GLU A 340 -59.43 4.96 22.43
N LYS A 341 -58.94 5.78 21.49
CA LYS A 341 -59.70 6.90 20.93
C LYS A 341 -59.19 7.40 19.58
N SER A 342 -60.02 7.22 18.57
CA SER A 342 -59.97 7.89 17.27
C SER A 342 -60.26 9.39 17.39
N THR A 343 -59.81 10.21 16.41
CA THR A 343 -60.59 11.27 15.71
C THR A 343 -59.72 12.18 14.81
N GLN A 344 -59.96 12.08 13.49
CA GLN A 344 -59.92 13.09 12.41
C GLN A 344 -58.67 13.91 11.99
N LEU A 345 -58.44 13.85 10.66
CA LEU A 345 -57.89 14.86 9.74
C LEU A 345 -58.96 15.94 9.38
N PRO A 346 -58.64 17.03 8.64
CA PRO A 346 -57.35 17.72 8.44
C PRO A 346 -57.50 19.21 8.89
N PRO A 347 -57.59 20.32 8.09
CA PRO A 347 -57.32 20.61 6.66
C PRO A 347 -55.99 21.38 6.42
N SER A 348 -55.82 21.95 5.22
CA SER A 348 -54.65 22.67 4.68
C SER A 348 -54.84 24.20 4.54
N THR A 349 -53.81 24.98 4.83
CA THR A 349 -53.44 26.32 4.27
C THR A 349 -52.04 26.67 4.84
N GLN A 350 -51.11 27.33 4.15
CA GLN A 350 -51.16 28.14 2.93
C GLN A 350 -49.87 27.94 2.12
#